data_AF-A0A6P6EHK0-F1
#
_entry.id   AF-A0A6P6EHK0-F1
#
_cell.length_a   1.000
_cell.length_b   1.000
_cell.length_c   1.000
_cell.angle_alpha   90.00
_cell.angle_beta   90.00
_cell.angle_gamma   90.00
#
_symmetry.space_group_name_H-M   'P 1'
#
loop_
_entity.id
_entity.type
_entity.pdbx_description
1 polymer ?
#
loop_
_entity_poly.entity_id
_entity_poly.type
_entity_poly.pdbx_seq_one_letter_code
_entity_poly.pdbx_strand_id
1 'polypeptide(L)'
;MEKPTCIRGTRTLSHTLHLDRMRVSGLLRLSALLFTLVATWLFLRNSIGLSTKTIRLPRWLGVASKEIQVPKSKCGLSKPCPANFFAFKICSGAANVVGPSMCFENEILMSPVKNNVGRGLNVALVNGTTGRVMRMSSFDMYTGDPNLLLKFLAEITEGTLVLVASYDDPGTNAPCPGRPCPPQN
;
A
#
# COMPACT_ATOMS: atom_id res chain seq x y z
N MET A 1 -25.43 41.20 -55.18
CA MET A 1 -25.16 39.91 -54.51
C MET A 1 -26.41 39.55 -53.73
N GLU A 2 -27.40 38.84 -54.26
CA GLU A 2 -27.38 37.82 -55.33
C GLU A 2 -26.44 36.63 -55.04
N LYS A 3 -26.84 35.36 -55.22
CA LYS A 3 -28.09 34.80 -55.81
C LYS A 3 -28.84 33.82 -54.84
N PRO A 4 -30.10 33.45 -55.12
CA PRO A 4 -31.03 32.85 -54.14
C PRO A 4 -31.55 31.45 -54.57
N THR A 5 -32.81 31.13 -54.22
CA THR A 5 -33.66 29.98 -54.62
C THR A 5 -33.63 28.83 -53.61
N CYS A 6 -34.67 28.51 -52.80
CA CYS A 6 -36.15 28.50 -52.89
C CYS A 6 -36.77 27.22 -53.50
N ILE A 7 -38.10 27.07 -53.23
CA ILE A 7 -39.04 25.99 -53.63
C ILE A 7 -38.96 24.77 -52.67
N ARG A 8 -40.04 24.25 -52.04
CA ARG A 8 -41.50 24.57 -51.92
C ARG A 8 -42.03 23.93 -50.59
N GLY A 9 -43.24 24.14 -50.06
CA GLY A 9 -44.46 24.86 -50.48
C GLY A 9 -45.51 23.93 -51.12
N THR A 10 -46.68 23.62 -50.54
CA THR A 10 -47.45 24.17 -49.38
C THR A 10 -48.13 22.98 -48.59
N ARG A 11 -49.26 23.00 -47.86
CA ARG A 11 -50.43 23.90 -47.68
C ARG A 11 -51.25 23.53 -46.41
N THR A 12 -51.96 24.53 -45.83
CA THR A 12 -53.26 24.50 -45.09
C THR A 12 -53.77 23.32 -44.24
N LEU A 13 -54.35 23.68 -43.08
CA LEU A 13 -55.45 23.05 -42.30
C LEU A 13 -55.25 21.56 -41.89
N SER A 14 -55.26 21.19 -40.60
CA SER A 14 -56.33 21.32 -39.59
C SER A 14 -57.58 20.48 -39.91
N HIS A 15 -58.07 19.77 -38.88
CA HIS A 15 -59.12 18.74 -38.89
C HIS A 15 -58.74 17.37 -39.49
N THR A 16 -59.50 16.34 -39.06
CA THR A 16 -59.45 14.92 -39.46
C THR A 16 -58.07 14.24 -39.45
N LEU A 17 -57.63 13.80 -38.27
CA LEU A 17 -57.30 12.39 -38.00
C LEU A 17 -57.18 12.17 -36.47
N HIS A 18 -58.33 12.12 -35.79
CA HIS A 18 -58.43 12.01 -34.32
C HIS A 18 -58.36 10.55 -33.81
N LEU A 19 -57.95 9.60 -34.66
CA LEU A 19 -57.90 8.16 -34.37
C LEU A 19 -56.56 7.56 -34.83
N ASP A 20 -55.55 7.62 -33.95
CA ASP A 20 -54.47 6.61 -33.87
C ASP A 20 -53.44 6.91 -32.75
N ARG A 21 -53.30 8.19 -32.38
CA ARG A 21 -52.26 8.70 -31.45
C ARG A 21 -52.20 8.00 -30.08
N MET A 22 -53.29 7.34 -29.64
CA MET A 22 -53.34 6.66 -28.34
C MET A 22 -52.57 5.33 -28.28
N ARG A 23 -52.44 4.57 -29.38
CA ARG A 23 -51.67 3.31 -29.36
C ARG A 23 -50.16 3.55 -29.36
N VAL A 24 -49.68 4.47 -30.19
CA VAL A 24 -48.25 4.81 -30.28
C VAL A 24 -47.73 5.35 -28.95
N SER A 25 -48.48 6.25 -28.29
CA SER A 25 -48.10 6.77 -26.97
C SER A 25 -47.99 5.66 -25.91
N GLY A 26 -48.92 4.71 -25.90
CA GLY A 26 -48.87 3.55 -25.00
C GLY A 26 -47.63 2.68 -25.22
N LEU A 27 -47.31 2.32 -26.46
CA LEU A 27 -46.10 1.56 -26.80
C LEU A 27 -44.82 2.32 -26.42
N LEU A 28 -44.77 3.65 -26.65
CA LEU A 28 -43.60 4.47 -26.32
C LEU A 28 -43.36 4.58 -24.80
N ARG A 29 -44.44 4.59 -24.00
CA ARG A 29 -44.36 4.55 -22.52
C ARG A 29 -43.90 3.17 -22.04
N LEU A 30 -44.44 2.09 -22.60
CA LEU A 30 -44.07 0.72 -22.25
C LEU A 30 -42.62 0.40 -22.61
N SER A 31 -42.14 0.80 -23.79
CA SER A 31 -40.74 0.61 -24.17
C SER A 31 -39.79 1.43 -23.30
N ALA A 32 -40.13 2.69 -22.99
CA ALA A 32 -39.35 3.52 -22.06
C ALA A 32 -39.25 2.88 -20.66
N LEU A 33 -40.35 2.33 -20.12
CA LEU A 33 -40.34 1.62 -18.84
C LEU A 33 -39.51 0.32 -18.88
N LEU A 34 -39.55 -0.41 -20.00
CA LEU A 34 -38.70 -1.59 -20.18
C LEU A 34 -37.21 -1.21 -20.24
N PHE A 35 -36.86 -0.13 -20.95
CA PHE A 35 -35.49 0.37 -21.02
C PHE A 35 -34.97 0.86 -19.66
N THR A 36 -35.77 1.55 -18.84
CA THR A 36 -35.33 1.98 -17.50
C THR A 36 -35.15 0.79 -16.54
N LEU A 37 -36.03 -0.21 -16.59
CA LEU A 37 -35.87 -1.46 -15.83
C LEU A 37 -34.60 -2.22 -16.24
N VAL A 38 -34.36 -2.40 -17.55
CA VAL A 38 -33.17 -3.09 -18.06
C VAL A 38 -31.89 -2.31 -17.73
N ALA A 39 -31.88 -0.99 -17.90
CA ALA A 39 -30.75 -0.14 -17.52
C ALA A 39 -30.43 -0.24 -16.02
N THR A 40 -31.46 -0.19 -15.16
CA THR A 40 -31.31 -0.34 -13.70
C THR A 40 -30.77 -1.72 -13.32
N TRP A 41 -31.25 -2.79 -13.96
CA TRP A 41 -30.78 -4.16 -13.76
C TRP A 41 -29.31 -4.36 -14.18
N LEU A 42 -28.91 -3.78 -15.31
CA LEU A 42 -27.52 -3.76 -15.76
C LEU A 42 -26.63 -2.95 -14.80
N PHE A 43 -27.11 -1.82 -14.30
CA PHE A 43 -26.40 -1.01 -13.31
C PHE A 43 -26.21 -1.76 -11.99
N LEU A 44 -27.24 -2.48 -11.52
CA LEU A 44 -27.14 -3.39 -10.37
C LEU A 44 -26.10 -4.49 -10.61
N ARG A 45 -26.17 -5.22 -11.74
CA ARG A 45 -25.19 -6.26 -12.06
C ARG A 45 -23.75 -5.74 -12.14
N ASN A 46 -23.54 -4.53 -12.66
CA ASN A 46 -22.22 -3.90 -12.72
C ASN A 46 -21.72 -3.45 -11.33
N SER A 47 -22.58 -2.84 -10.53
CA SER A 47 -22.24 -2.33 -9.18
C SER A 47 -22.07 -3.42 -8.12
N ILE A 48 -22.65 -4.62 -8.30
CA ILE A 48 -22.37 -5.81 -7.49
C ILE A 48 -20.88 -6.24 -7.60
N GLY A 49 -20.14 -5.79 -8.63
CA GLY A 49 -18.69 -5.96 -8.73
C GLY A 49 -17.85 -5.06 -7.80
N LEU A 50 -18.45 -4.09 -7.09
CA LEU A 50 -17.71 -3.11 -6.29
C LEU A 50 -17.29 -3.67 -4.92
N SER A 51 -16.13 -4.32 -4.91
CA SER A 51 -15.33 -4.80 -3.76
C SER A 51 -15.74 -4.27 -2.38
N THR A 52 -16.15 -5.19 -1.49
CA THR A 52 -16.63 -4.94 -0.13
C THR A 52 -15.54 -4.54 0.89
N LYS A 53 -14.62 -3.64 0.51
CA LYS A 53 -13.43 -3.28 1.30
C LYS A 53 -13.27 -1.79 1.65
N THR A 54 -14.14 -0.89 1.18
CA THR A 54 -13.97 0.57 1.35
C THR A 54 -15.20 1.34 1.85
N ILE A 55 -16.21 0.69 2.43
CA ILE A 55 -17.28 1.41 3.15
C ILE A 55 -16.79 1.81 4.55
N ARG A 56 -16.32 3.05 4.71
CA ARG A 56 -16.15 3.67 6.03
C ARG A 56 -17.48 4.28 6.48
N LEU A 57 -18.28 3.53 7.23
CA LEU A 57 -19.53 4.03 7.80
C LEU A 57 -19.28 5.17 8.82
N PRO A 58 -20.19 6.15 8.93
CA PRO A 58 -20.07 7.25 9.89
C PRO A 58 -20.20 6.74 11.35
N ARG A 59 -19.39 7.32 12.23
CA ARG A 59 -19.14 6.90 13.63
C ARG A 59 -20.37 6.85 14.56
N TRP A 60 -21.51 7.36 14.12
CA TRP A 60 -22.77 7.37 14.87
C TRP A 60 -23.58 6.07 14.74
N LEU A 61 -23.35 5.27 13.69
CA LEU A 61 -23.97 3.95 13.57
C LEU A 61 -23.33 2.99 14.57
N GLY A 62 -23.89 2.97 15.79
CA GLY A 62 -23.44 2.24 16.97
C GLY A 62 -23.51 0.72 16.90
N VAL A 63 -23.29 0.13 15.72
CA VAL A 63 -22.80 -1.24 15.64
C VAL A 63 -21.43 -1.22 16.32
N ALA A 64 -21.38 -1.69 17.56
CA ALA A 64 -20.12 -2.02 18.21
C ALA A 64 -19.42 -3.03 17.30
N SER A 65 -18.41 -2.57 16.57
CA SER A 65 -17.59 -3.44 15.74
C SER A 65 -16.97 -4.45 16.68
N LYS A 66 -17.53 -5.67 16.67
CA LYS A 66 -16.99 -6.79 17.42
C LYS A 66 -15.62 -7.04 16.82
N GLU A 67 -14.59 -6.43 17.41
CA GLU A 67 -13.21 -6.57 16.97
C GLU A 67 -12.95 -8.06 16.96
N ILE A 68 -12.97 -8.66 15.77
CA ILE A 68 -12.47 -10.00 15.57
C ILE A 68 -10.99 -9.82 15.84
N GLN A 69 -10.58 -10.13 17.07
CA GLN A 69 -9.20 -10.08 17.50
C GLN A 69 -8.47 -11.25 16.83
N VAL A 70 -8.29 -11.11 15.52
CA VAL A 70 -7.27 -11.79 14.73
C VAL A 70 -5.99 -11.62 15.55
N PRO A 71 -5.43 -12.70 16.12
CA PRO A 71 -4.33 -12.57 17.06
C PRO A 71 -3.20 -11.80 16.41
N LYS A 72 -2.89 -10.60 16.94
CA LYS A 72 -1.90 -9.69 16.37
C LYS A 72 -0.56 -10.40 16.44
N SER A 73 -0.14 -10.97 15.32
CA SER A 73 1.06 -11.81 15.28
C SER A 73 2.30 -10.97 15.55
N LYS A 74 3.33 -11.61 16.09
CA LYS A 74 4.57 -10.96 16.57
C LYS A 74 5.13 -10.00 15.51
N CYS A 75 5.58 -8.81 15.94
CA CYS A 75 6.06 -7.74 15.09
C CYS A 75 5.05 -7.18 14.05
N GLY A 76 3.76 -7.49 14.17
CA GLY A 76 2.74 -7.06 13.21
C GLY A 76 2.93 -7.69 11.84
N LEU A 77 3.27 -8.99 11.80
CA LEU A 77 3.24 -9.80 10.58
C LEU A 77 1.79 -10.15 10.20
N SER A 78 1.57 -10.53 8.94
CA SER A 78 0.22 -10.86 8.42
C SER A 78 -0.25 -12.28 8.78
N LYS A 79 0.66 -13.15 9.22
CA LYS A 79 0.43 -14.52 9.68
C LYS A 79 1.40 -14.83 10.83
N PRO A 80 1.02 -15.67 11.81
CA PRO A 80 1.96 -16.16 12.80
C PRO A 80 3.02 -17.09 12.15
N CYS A 81 4.22 -17.09 12.72
CA CYS A 81 5.26 -18.05 12.38
C CYS A 81 4.92 -19.45 12.91
N PRO A 82 5.42 -20.55 12.29
CA PRO A 82 5.32 -21.90 12.84
C PRO A 82 6.08 -22.05 14.16
N ALA A 83 5.83 -23.15 14.89
CA ALA A 83 6.63 -23.52 16.05
C ALA A 83 8.13 -23.66 15.68
N ASN A 84 9.01 -23.26 16.59
CA ASN A 84 10.47 -23.24 16.43
C ASN A 84 11.01 -22.24 15.38
N PHE A 85 10.20 -21.30 14.89
CA PHE A 85 10.65 -20.16 14.07
C PHE A 85 10.49 -18.84 14.82
N PHE A 86 11.51 -17.98 14.75
CA PHE A 86 11.44 -16.61 15.26
C PHE A 86 10.71 -15.68 14.30
N ALA A 87 9.81 -14.86 14.82
CA ALA A 87 9.18 -13.79 14.06
C ALA A 87 10.04 -12.54 14.10
N PHE A 88 10.40 -11.99 12.94
CA PHE A 88 11.11 -10.71 12.85
C PHE A 88 10.53 -9.82 11.75
N LYS A 89 10.82 -8.53 11.84
CA LYS A 89 10.44 -7.52 10.85
C LYS A 89 11.50 -6.44 10.80
N ILE A 90 12.03 -6.19 9.62
CA ILE A 90 13.01 -5.13 9.35
C ILE A 90 12.38 -4.15 8.37
N CYS A 91 12.50 -2.85 8.67
CA CYS A 91 12.19 -1.74 7.80
C CYS A 91 13.44 -0.86 7.72
N SER A 92 13.88 -0.51 6.50
CA SER A 92 14.89 0.55 6.32
C SER A 92 14.33 1.90 6.75
N GLY A 93 15.21 2.90 6.87
CA GLY A 93 14.79 4.29 6.91
C GLY A 93 14.24 4.76 5.56
N ALA A 94 13.67 5.97 5.56
CA ALA A 94 13.26 6.71 4.38
C ALA A 94 13.96 8.07 4.35
N ALA A 95 14.90 8.23 3.42
CA ALA A 95 15.88 9.31 3.39
C ALA A 95 16.52 9.52 4.79
N ASN A 96 16.68 10.78 5.21
CA ASN A 96 17.15 11.21 6.52
C ASN A 96 16.04 11.62 7.50
N VAL A 97 14.75 11.44 7.15
CA VAL A 97 13.60 11.93 7.93
C VAL A 97 12.92 10.87 8.79
N VAL A 98 12.99 9.59 8.41
CA VAL A 98 12.46 8.47 9.18
C VAL A 98 13.52 7.40 9.30
N GLY A 99 14.03 7.15 10.50
CA GLY A 99 15.01 6.09 10.75
C GLY A 99 14.43 4.68 10.68
N PRO A 100 15.29 3.66 10.48
CA PRO A 100 14.90 2.27 10.34
C PRO A 100 14.25 1.72 11.61
N SER A 101 13.49 0.64 11.47
CA SER A 101 12.97 -0.11 12.61
C SER A 101 13.21 -1.60 12.44
N MET A 102 13.68 -2.25 13.52
CA MET A 102 13.92 -3.69 13.58
C MET A 102 13.19 -4.26 14.78
N CYS A 103 12.34 -5.25 14.55
CA CYS A 103 11.60 -5.99 15.57
C CYS A 103 11.94 -7.48 15.49
N PHE A 104 12.09 -8.12 16.65
CA PHE A 104 12.38 -9.54 16.80
C PHE A 104 11.55 -10.08 17.97
N GLU A 105 10.83 -11.18 17.75
CA GLU A 105 9.98 -11.85 18.75
C GLU A 105 8.95 -10.93 19.46
N ASN A 106 8.49 -9.91 18.73
CA ASN A 106 7.61 -8.83 19.20
C ASN A 106 8.28 -7.75 20.09
N GLU A 107 9.58 -7.83 20.35
CA GLU A 107 10.35 -6.70 20.89
C GLU A 107 10.88 -5.82 19.72
N ILE A 108 10.68 -4.51 19.81
CA ILE A 108 11.34 -3.55 18.91
C ILE A 108 12.78 -3.38 19.40
N LEU A 109 13.77 -3.88 18.66
CA LEU A 109 15.18 -3.82 19.04
C LEU A 109 15.76 -2.43 18.80
N MET A 110 15.68 -1.97 17.54
CA MET A 110 16.18 -0.67 17.09
C MET A 110 15.06 0.12 16.42
N SER A 111 14.93 1.41 16.74
CA SER A 111 13.94 2.33 16.13
C SER A 111 14.26 3.80 16.44
N PRO A 112 13.68 4.78 15.71
CA PRO A 112 13.81 6.19 16.07
C PRO A 112 13.28 6.48 17.48
N VAL A 113 12.18 5.82 17.88
CA VAL A 113 11.54 5.98 19.20
C VAL A 113 12.43 5.47 20.34
N LYS A 114 13.30 4.48 20.08
CA LYS A 114 14.33 4.02 21.05
C LYS A 114 15.60 4.90 21.03
N ASN A 115 15.71 5.90 20.16
CA ASN A 115 16.89 6.76 19.97
C ASN A 115 18.21 5.99 19.76
N ASN A 116 18.14 4.77 19.22
CA ASN A 116 19.27 3.86 19.05
C ASN A 116 19.52 3.51 17.57
N VAL A 117 19.27 4.45 16.67
CA VAL A 117 19.51 4.34 15.22
C VAL A 117 20.28 5.57 14.71
N GLY A 118 21.13 5.38 13.71
CA GLY A 118 21.93 6.43 13.08
C GLY A 118 22.04 6.23 11.56
N ARG A 119 22.55 7.23 10.84
CA ARG A 119 22.83 7.13 9.39
C ARG A 119 23.72 5.92 9.10
N GLY A 120 23.58 5.36 7.91
CA GLY A 120 24.37 4.25 7.42
C GLY A 120 23.75 2.91 7.77
N LEU A 121 24.55 2.00 8.33
CA LEU A 121 24.16 0.63 8.61
C LEU A 121 23.85 0.43 10.10
N ASN A 122 22.63 0.02 10.40
CA ASN A 122 22.14 -0.28 11.74
C ASN A 122 22.08 -1.79 11.91
N VAL A 123 22.83 -2.35 12.86
CA VAL A 123 23.05 -3.79 13.00
C VAL A 123 22.68 -4.26 14.41
N ALA A 124 21.86 -5.30 14.49
CA ALA A 124 21.52 -6.01 15.72
C ALA A 124 21.93 -7.48 15.64
N LEU A 125 22.73 -7.92 16.62
CA LEU A 125 23.15 -9.31 16.80
C LEU A 125 22.20 -10.00 17.78
N VAL A 126 21.67 -11.15 17.38
CA VAL A 126 20.74 -11.97 18.18
C VAL A 126 21.24 -13.42 18.20
N ASN A 127 21.29 -14.04 19.36
CA ASN A 127 21.71 -15.45 19.47
C ASN A 127 20.67 -16.37 18.81
N GLY A 128 21.07 -17.12 17.79
CA GLY A 128 20.16 -17.92 16.96
C GLY A 128 19.56 -19.17 17.63
N THR A 129 20.08 -19.58 18.80
CA THR A 129 19.52 -20.69 19.58
C THR A 129 18.51 -20.21 20.61
N THR A 130 18.77 -19.08 21.27
CA THR A 130 17.97 -18.58 22.41
C THR A 130 17.06 -17.39 22.07
N GLY A 131 17.22 -16.79 20.89
CA GLY A 131 16.49 -15.58 20.47
C GLY A 131 16.88 -14.31 21.25
N ARG A 132 17.90 -14.36 22.12
CA ARG A 132 18.30 -13.21 22.96
C ARG A 132 19.21 -12.25 22.20
N VAL A 133 18.92 -10.96 22.31
CA VAL A 133 19.78 -9.88 21.76
C VAL A 133 21.13 -9.89 22.45
N MET A 134 22.21 -9.82 21.67
CA MET A 134 23.59 -9.79 22.14
C MET A 134 24.19 -8.39 22.07
N ARG A 135 23.99 -7.67 20.96
CA ARG A 135 24.55 -6.33 20.72
C ARG A 135 23.75 -5.57 19.68
N MET A 136 23.73 -4.25 19.77
CA MET A 136 23.15 -3.34 18.78
C MET A 136 24.14 -2.21 18.52
N SER A 137 24.32 -1.80 17.27
CA SER A 137 25.25 -0.73 16.89
C SER A 137 24.85 -0.09 15.56
N SER A 138 25.22 1.16 15.36
CA SER A 138 25.00 1.91 14.10
C SER A 138 26.32 2.44 13.58
N PHE A 139 26.54 2.33 12.26
CA PHE A 139 27.78 2.67 11.58
C PHE A 139 27.50 3.66 10.45
N ASP A 140 27.95 4.91 10.62
CA ASP A 140 27.82 5.94 9.58
C ASP A 140 28.75 5.63 8.40
N MET A 141 28.17 5.20 7.28
CA MET A 141 28.91 4.89 6.05
C MET A 141 29.07 6.09 5.12
N TYR A 142 28.70 7.30 5.55
CA TYR A 142 28.90 8.54 4.81
C TYR A 142 30.07 9.36 5.36
N THR A 143 30.11 9.64 6.67
CA THR A 143 31.25 10.36 7.32
C THR A 143 31.97 9.58 8.41
N GLY A 144 31.57 8.34 8.72
CA GLY A 144 32.23 7.49 9.70
C GLY A 144 33.32 6.60 9.10
N ASP A 145 34.16 6.04 9.98
CA ASP A 145 35.21 5.08 9.66
C ASP A 145 34.64 3.68 9.37
N PRO A 146 34.76 3.13 8.14
CA PRO A 146 34.27 1.79 7.82
C PRO A 146 35.05 0.67 8.53
N ASN A 147 36.25 0.93 9.05
CA ASN A 147 36.99 -0.07 9.82
C ASN A 147 36.29 -0.42 11.16
N LEU A 148 35.41 0.46 11.67
CA LEU A 148 34.57 0.14 12.83
C LEU A 148 33.56 -0.97 12.52
N LEU A 149 32.97 -0.95 11.32
CA LEU A 149 32.08 -2.01 10.85
C LEU A 149 32.86 -3.31 10.63
N LEU A 150 34.05 -3.25 10.01
CA LEU A 150 34.89 -4.44 9.79
C LEU A 150 35.30 -5.12 11.10
N LYS A 151 35.69 -4.34 12.13
CA LYS A 151 35.98 -4.86 13.48
C LYS A 151 34.75 -5.52 14.11
N PHE A 152 33.60 -4.85 14.07
CA PHE A 152 32.34 -5.40 14.59
C PHE A 152 31.93 -6.71 13.90
N LEU A 153 32.10 -6.81 12.57
CA LEU A 153 31.81 -8.03 11.81
C LEU A 153 32.79 -9.17 12.15
N ALA A 154 34.06 -8.86 12.39
CA ALA A 154 35.07 -9.84 12.81
C ALA A 154 34.86 -10.38 14.24
N GLU A 155 34.10 -9.67 15.09
CA GLU A 155 33.73 -10.10 16.45
C GLU A 155 32.48 -11.02 16.48
N ILE A 156 31.86 -11.35 15.34
CA ILE A 156 30.63 -12.17 15.29
C ILE A 156 30.96 -13.66 15.39
N THR A 157 30.42 -14.32 16.42
CA THR A 157 30.53 -15.78 16.59
C THR A 157 29.50 -16.54 15.76
N GLU A 158 29.81 -17.79 15.41
CA GLU A 158 28.86 -18.72 14.78
C GLU A 158 27.56 -18.86 15.60
N GLY A 159 26.46 -19.22 14.93
CA GLY A 159 25.13 -19.31 15.53
C GLY A 159 24.48 -17.95 15.84
N THR A 160 25.09 -16.83 15.44
CA THR A 160 24.52 -15.48 15.61
C THR A 160 23.70 -15.07 14.38
N LEU A 161 22.47 -14.60 14.61
CA LEU A 161 21.65 -13.92 13.60
C LEU A 161 22.05 -12.45 13.52
N VAL A 162 22.30 -11.97 12.30
CA VAL A 162 22.71 -10.59 12.04
C VAL A 162 21.56 -9.87 11.31
N LEU A 163 20.87 -8.99 12.02
CA LEU A 163 19.78 -8.17 11.48
C LEU A 163 20.36 -6.81 11.07
N VAL A 164 20.12 -6.38 9.82
CA VAL A 164 20.71 -5.15 9.26
C VAL A 164 19.63 -4.28 8.62
N ALA A 165 19.67 -2.98 8.89
CA ALA A 165 18.82 -1.98 8.27
C ALA A 165 19.61 -0.72 7.85
N SER A 166 19.38 -0.23 6.63
CA SER A 166 19.95 1.02 6.13
C SER A 166 19.18 2.25 6.63
N TYR A 167 19.87 3.38 6.74
CA TYR A 167 19.29 4.71 6.97
C TYR A 167 20.06 5.76 6.16
N ASP A 168 19.36 6.63 5.44
CA ASP A 168 19.95 7.69 4.60
C ASP A 168 20.93 7.08 3.56
N ASP A 169 22.25 7.21 3.73
CA ASP A 169 23.25 6.53 2.87
C ASP A 169 24.06 5.43 3.62
N PRO A 170 23.90 4.14 3.23
CA PRO A 170 24.71 3.02 3.73
C PRO A 170 25.94 2.67 2.86
N GLY A 171 26.18 3.37 1.74
CA GLY A 171 27.03 2.92 0.64
C GLY A 171 28.35 3.66 0.42
N THR A 172 28.44 4.97 0.68
CA THR A 172 29.58 5.80 0.23
C THR A 172 30.96 5.29 0.66
N ASN A 173 31.15 4.91 1.93
CA ASN A 173 32.40 4.35 2.46
C ASN A 173 32.37 2.81 2.57
N ALA A 174 31.41 2.12 1.96
CA ALA A 174 31.25 0.68 2.10
C ALA A 174 32.44 -0.09 1.47
N PRO A 175 33.10 -1.03 2.18
CA PRO A 175 34.21 -1.79 1.60
C PRO A 175 33.78 -2.72 0.46
N CYS A 176 34.07 -2.36 -0.80
CA CYS A 176 33.90 -3.23 -1.96
C CYS A 176 35.04 -4.28 -2.06
N PRO A 177 34.79 -5.59 -1.87
CA PRO A 177 35.81 -6.61 -2.06
C PRO A 177 36.16 -6.77 -3.55
N GLY A 178 37.44 -6.60 -3.89
CA GLY A 178 37.99 -6.94 -5.22
C GLY A 178 37.90 -5.86 -6.31
N ARG A 179 37.24 -4.72 -6.07
CA ARG A 179 37.28 -3.52 -6.94
C ARG A 179 37.11 -2.25 -6.09
N PRO A 180 37.64 -1.09 -6.51
CA PRO A 180 37.15 0.19 -6.00
C PRO A 180 35.65 0.30 -6.26
N CYS A 181 34.88 0.78 -5.28
CA CYS A 181 33.51 1.21 -5.55
C CYS A 181 33.54 2.38 -6.55
N PRO A 182 32.59 2.49 -7.50
CA PRO A 182 32.51 3.68 -8.34
C PRO A 182 32.25 4.92 -7.46
N PRO A 183 32.83 6.09 -7.78
CA PRO A 183 32.54 7.31 -7.03
C PRO A 183 31.05 7.64 -7.17
N GLN A 184 30.36 7.82 -6.04
CA GLN A 184 29.05 8.47 -6.01
C GLN A 184 29.28 9.97 -6.23
N ASN A 185 28.61 10.54 -7.24
CA ASN A 185 28.99 11.77 -7.92
C ASN A 185 27.83 12.76 -8.01
#